data_AF-A0A945GQ66-F1
#
_entry.id   AF-A0A945GQ66-F1
#
_cell.length_a   1.000
_cell.length_b   1.000
_cell.length_c   1.000
_cell.angle_alpha   90.00
_cell.angle_beta   90.00
_cell.angle_gamma   90.00
#
_symmetry.space_group_name_H-M   'P 1'
#
loop_
_entity.id
_entity.type
_entity.pdbx_description
1 polymer ?
#
loop_
_entity_poly.entity_id
_entity_poly.type
_entity_poly.pdbx_seq_one_letter_code
_entity_poly.pdbx_strand_id
1 'polypeptide(L)' 'RQKAQEAAVSQAEKGVQVAESRYASGAGTQLEILDAQLTLVGARTEWATASRDRALGLTRLELAVGLLGEER' A
#
# COMPACT_ATOMS: atom_id res chain seq x y z
N ARG A 1 10.87 1.61 -3.63
CA ARG A 1 9.45 1.49 -4.03
C ARG A 1 8.57 0.99 -2.88
N GLN A 2 8.80 -0.20 -2.32
CA GLN A 2 7.96 -0.74 -1.22
C GLN A 2 7.82 0.21 0.00
N LYS A 3 8.93 0.76 0.52
CA LYS A 3 8.92 1.74 1.62
C LYS A 3 8.11 3.01 1.31
N ALA A 4 8.11 3.46 0.05
CA ALA A 4 7.32 4.62 -0.35
C ALA A 4 5.82 4.30 -0.32
N GLN A 5 5.43 3.10 -0.73
CA GLN A 5 4.02 2.68 -0.68
C GLN A 5 3.54 2.41 0.73
N GLU A 6 4.41 1.95 1.62
CA GLU A 6 4.11 1.84 3.06
C GLU A 6 3.83 3.23 3.67
N ALA A 7 4.66 4.23 3.35
CA ALA A 7 4.40 5.61 3.76
C ALA A 7 3.09 6.16 3.17
N ALA A 8 2.78 5.83 1.91
CA ALA A 8 1.52 6.22 1.27
C ALA A 8 0.29 5.62 1.98
N VAL A 9 0.36 4.35 2.40
CA VAL A 9 -0.69 3.72 3.22
C VAL A 9 -0.87 4.48 4.54
N SER A 10 0.22 4.76 5.27
CA SER A 10 0.15 5.50 6.53
C SER A 10 -0.45 6.90 6.35
N GLN A 11 -0.13 7.57 5.26
CA GLN A 11 -0.70 8.88 4.95
C GLN A 11 -2.20 8.80 4.63
N ALA A 12 -2.62 7.80 3.85
CA ALA A 12 -4.03 7.59 3.53
C ALA A 12 -4.86 7.23 4.77
N GLU A 13 -4.31 6.46 5.72
CA GLU A 13 -4.97 6.17 7.01
C GLU A 13 -5.23 7.44 7.82
N LYS A 14 -4.24 8.35 7.88
CA LYS A 14 -4.43 9.68 8.49
C LYS A 14 -5.48 10.50 7.74
N GLY A 15 -5.51 10.39 6.42
CA GLY A 15 -6.53 11.05 5.58
C GLY A 15 -7.95 10.63 5.94
N VAL A 16 -8.18 9.33 6.17
CA VAL A 16 -9.46 8.80 6.65
C VAL A 16 -9.81 9.39 8.02
N GLN A 17 -8.88 9.39 8.97
CA GLN A 17 -9.11 9.96 10.31
C GLN A 17 -9.48 11.44 10.27
N VAL A 18 -8.83 12.22 9.40
CA VAL A 18 -9.15 13.64 9.19
C VAL A 18 -10.55 13.80 8.60
N ALA A 19 -10.90 13.01 7.59
CA ALA A 19 -12.23 13.06 6.96
C ALA A 19 -13.34 12.70 7.96
N GLU A 20 -13.13 11.66 8.77
CA GLU A 20 -14.05 11.25 9.84
C GLU A 20 -14.25 12.36 10.88
N SER A 21 -13.16 13.01 11.32
CA SER A 21 -13.21 14.14 12.26
C SER A 21 -13.96 15.35 11.70
N ARG A 22 -13.72 15.69 10.42
CA ARG A 22 -14.45 16.77 9.72
C ARG A 22 -15.94 16.44 9.59
N TYR A 23 -16.29 15.20 9.26
CA TYR A 23 -17.69 14.78 9.18
C TYR A 23 -18.37 14.84 10.56
N ALA A 24 -17.71 14.35 11.62
CA ALA A 24 -18.23 14.38 12.98
C ALA A 24 -18.46 15.80 13.52
N SER A 25 -17.66 16.77 13.07
CA SER A 25 -17.83 18.19 13.41
C SER A 25 -18.82 18.94 12.51
N GLY A 26 -19.40 18.28 11.50
CA GLY A 26 -20.28 18.91 10.51
C GLY A 26 -19.55 19.77 9.46
N ALA A 27 -18.22 19.80 9.50
CA ALA A 27 -17.37 20.57 8.57
C ALA A 27 -17.01 19.79 7.29
N GLY A 28 -17.41 18.52 7.19
CA GLY A 28 -17.14 17.61 6.08
C GLY A 28 -18.37 16.79 5.70
N THR A 29 -18.24 15.96 4.67
CA THR A 29 -19.34 15.15 4.15
C THR A 29 -19.01 13.67 4.15
N GLN A 30 -20.04 12.83 4.10
CA GLN A 30 -19.87 11.37 3.97
C GLN A 30 -19.09 11.01 2.69
N LEU A 31 -19.21 11.82 1.62
CA LEU A 31 -18.48 11.60 0.37
C LEU A 31 -16.97 11.77 0.56
N GLU A 32 -16.52 12.72 1.39
CA GLU A 32 -15.09 12.90 1.69
C GLU A 32 -14.51 11.68 2.44
N ILE A 33 -15.29 11.06 3.33
CA ILE A 33 -14.88 9.81 3.99
C ILE A 33 -14.70 8.70 2.95
N LEU A 34 -15.68 8.53 2.05
CA LEU A 34 -15.64 7.50 1.02
C LEU A 34 -14.44 7.68 0.07
N ASP A 35 -14.14 8.92 -0.31
CA ASP A 35 -12.99 9.24 -1.15
C ASP A 35 -11.65 8.96 -0.44
N ALA A 36 -11.54 9.31 0.85
CA ALA A 36 -10.38 9.00 1.66
C ALA A 36 -10.18 7.47 1.81
N GLN A 37 -11.28 6.73 2.01
CA GLN A 37 -11.25 5.26 2.08
C GLN A 37 -10.86 4.63 0.74
N LEU A 38 -11.36 5.16 -0.39
CA LEU A 38 -10.96 4.73 -1.73
C LEU A 38 -9.46 4.92 -1.93
N THR A 39 -8.93 6.08 -1.52
CA THR A 39 -7.49 6.37 -1.55
C THR A 39 -6.69 5.37 -0.71
N LEU A 40 -7.16 5.04 0.49
CA LEU A 40 -6.52 4.04 1.36
C LEU A 40 -6.48 2.65 0.72
N VAL A 41 -7.60 2.22 0.12
CA VAL A 41 -7.67 0.93 -0.58
C VAL A 41 -6.71 0.90 -1.77
N GLY A 42 -6.63 2.01 -2.53
CA GLY A 42 -5.65 2.18 -3.60
C GLY A 42 -4.20 2.04 -3.10
N ALA A 43 -3.83 2.78 -2.07
CA ALA A 43 -2.49 2.73 -1.48
C ALA A 43 -2.10 1.33 -0.99
N ARG A 44 -3.04 0.61 -0.33
CA ARG A 44 -2.81 -0.78 0.11
C ARG A 44 -2.59 -1.74 -1.07
N THR A 45 -3.34 -1.55 -2.16
CA THR A 45 -3.19 -2.34 -3.39
C THR A 45 -1.83 -2.13 -4.03
N GLU A 46 -1.35 -0.88 -4.07
CA GLU A 46 -0.03 -0.56 -4.61
C GLU A 46 1.10 -1.11 -3.74
N TRP A 47 0.96 -1.07 -2.41
CA TRP A 47 1.92 -1.67 -1.48
C TRP A 47 1.98 -3.19 -1.63
N ALA A 48 0.83 -3.86 -1.78
CA ALA A 48 0.77 -5.30 -2.04
C ALA A 48 1.46 -5.67 -3.36
N THR A 49 1.20 -4.90 -4.42
CA THR A 49 1.88 -5.06 -5.72
C THR A 49 3.39 -4.89 -5.58
N ALA A 50 3.85 -3.81 -4.94
CA ALA A 50 5.28 -3.55 -4.75
C ALA A 50 5.98 -4.65 -3.92
N SER A 51 5.27 -5.24 -2.95
CA SER A 51 5.77 -6.36 -2.14
C SER A 51 5.91 -7.63 -2.99
N ARG A 52 4.90 -7.90 -3.83
CA ARG A 52 4.91 -9.04 -4.75
C ARG A 52 6.03 -8.91 -5.80
N ASP A 53 6.20 -7.73 -6.37
CA ASP A 53 7.26 -7.45 -7.35
C ASP A 53 8.66 -7.65 -6.74
N ARG A 54 8.86 -7.23 -5.48
CA ARG A 54 10.12 -7.47 -4.77
C ARG A 54 10.39 -8.96 -4.60
N ALA A 55 9.38 -9.75 -4.21
CA ALA A 55 9.53 -11.19 -4.06
C ALA A 55 9.90 -11.87 -5.38
N LEU A 56 9.19 -11.54 -6.48
CA LEU A 56 9.50 -12.06 -7.81
C LEU A 56 10.90 -11.64 -8.28
N GLY A 57 11.32 -10.41 -7.98
CA GLY A 57 12.67 -9.93 -8.28
C GLY A 57 13.75 -10.73 -7.56
N LEU A 58 13.52 -11.08 -6.28
CA LEU A 58 14.45 -11.90 -5.51
C LEU A 58 14.54 -13.33 -6.06
N THR A 59 13.41 -13.98 -6.33
CA THR A 59 13.39 -15.33 -6.92
C THR A 59 14.09 -15.37 -8.29
N ARG A 60 13.91 -14.33 -9.12
CA ARG A 60 14.63 -14.21 -10.41
C ARG A 60 16.13 -14.03 -10.22
N LEU A 61 16.54 -13.26 -9.20
CA LEU A 61 17.95 -13.10 -8.85
C LEU A 61 18.54 -14.44 -8.43
N GLU A 62 17.89 -15.16 -7.50
CA GLU A 62 18.32 -16.48 -7.02
C GLU A 62 18.46 -17.50 -8.16
N LEU A 63 17.51 -17.50 -9.10
CA LEU A 63 17.60 -18.32 -10.30
C LEU A 63 18.81 -17.94 -11.17
N ALA A 64 19.03 -16.64 -11.41
CA ALA A 64 20.12 -16.16 -12.25
C ALA A 64 21.51 -16.44 -11.66
N VAL A 65 21.64 -16.46 -10.33
CA VAL A 65 22.89 -16.80 -9.64
C VAL A 65 23.05 -18.30 -9.34
N GLY A 66 22.10 -19.13 -9.79
CA GLY A 66 22.17 -20.60 -9.67
C GLY A 66 21.77 -21.15 -8.29
N LEU A 67 21.39 -20.29 -7.33
CA LEU A 67 21.01 -20.70 -5.98
C LEU A 67 19.70 -21.48 -5.94
N LEU A 68 18.84 -21.34 -6.95
CA LEU A 68 17.57 -22.05 -7.05
C LEU A 68 17.69 -23.46 -7.67
N GLY A 69 18.91 -23.90 -8.04
CA GLY A 69 19.16 -25.14 -8.78
C GLY A 69 19.94 -26.23 -8.06
N GLU A 70 20.55 -25.95 -6.90
CA GLU A 70 21.44 -26.88 -6.18
C GLU A 70 20.81 -27.54 -4.92
N GLU A 71 19.49 -27.52 -4.78
CA GLU A 71 18.81 -28.45 -3.87
C GLU A 71 18.46 -29.76 -4.61
N ARG A 72 19.47 -30.60 -4.85
CA ARG A 72 19.30 -32.02 -5.15
C ARG A 72 20.36 -32.87 -4.47
#